data_AF-A0A452GW29-F1
#
_entry.id   AF-A0A452GW29-F1
#
_cell.length_a   1.000
_cell.length_b   1.000
_cell.length_c   1.000
_cell.angle_alpha   90.00
_cell.angle_beta   90.00
_cell.angle_gamma   90.00
#
_symmetry.space_group_name_H-M   'P 1'
#
loop_
_entity.id
_entity.type
_entity.pdbx_description
1 polymer ?
#
loop_
_entity_poly.entity_id
_entity_poly.type
_entity_poly.pdbx_seq_one_letter_code
_entity_poly.pdbx_strand_id
1 'polypeptide(L)'
;MEVRWFRSEFSSVVHHYHEFRDQYGQQMAEYHGRTELLKDGILDENVSLQILNIRSSDEGQYNCFVQDGLFYEEALLELKVDWWLPGAVTHTHTHPSLPQ
;
A
#
# COMPACT_ATOMS: atom_id res chain seq x y z
N MET A 1 11.21 -12.01 0.43
CA MET A 1 10.01 -11.18 0.29
C MET A 1 10.33 -9.78 -0.27
N GLU A 2 9.66 -9.41 -1.36
CA GLU A 2 9.51 -8.06 -1.90
C GLU A 2 8.04 -7.67 -1.81
N VAL A 3 7.78 -6.41 -1.46
CA VAL A 3 6.46 -5.80 -1.55
C VAL A 3 6.58 -4.50 -2.33
N ARG A 4 5.72 -4.32 -3.32
CA ARG A 4 5.65 -3.09 -4.09
C ARG A 4 4.22 -2.59 -4.19
N TRP A 5 4.03 -1.36 -3.74
CA TRP A 5 2.84 -0.59 -4.03
C TRP A 5 3.12 0.35 -5.19
N PHE A 6 2.26 0.35 -6.19
CA PHE A 6 2.40 1.19 -7.37
C PHE A 6 1.03 1.68 -7.88
N ARG A 7 1.05 2.71 -8.73
CA ARG A 7 -0.16 3.24 -9.39
C ARG A 7 -0.47 2.43 -10.66
N SER A 8 -0.69 3.10 -11.78
CA SER A 8 -1.12 2.48 -13.04
C SER A 8 -0.07 1.57 -13.66
N GLU A 9 1.22 1.86 -13.46
CA GLU A 9 2.35 1.13 -14.04
C GLU A 9 3.29 0.65 -12.94
N PHE A 10 3.95 -0.50 -13.12
CA PHE A 10 4.87 -1.07 -12.12
C PHE A 10 6.05 -0.15 -11.76
N SER A 11 6.42 0.76 -12.67
CA SER A 11 7.43 1.80 -12.46
C SER A 11 6.93 3.03 -11.69
N SER A 12 5.61 3.19 -11.54
CA SER A 12 4.98 4.26 -10.76
C SER A 12 4.95 3.91 -9.28
N VAL A 13 6.14 3.80 -8.68
CA VAL A 13 6.33 3.27 -7.32
C VAL A 13 5.79 4.22 -6.25
N VAL A 14 4.81 3.77 -5.49
CA VAL A 14 4.27 4.44 -4.30
C VAL A 14 5.07 4.05 -3.06
N HIS A 15 5.41 2.78 -2.91
CA HIS A 15 6.27 2.27 -1.85
C HIS A 15 6.93 0.97 -2.30
N HIS A 16 8.16 0.74 -1.88
CA HIS A 16 8.89 -0.48 -2.19
C HIS A 16 9.57 -0.96 -0.91
N TYR A 17 9.37 -2.22 -0.55
CA TYR A 17 9.99 -2.88 0.58
C TYR A 17 10.70 -4.13 0.09
N HIS A 18 11.99 -4.22 0.37
CA HIS A 18 12.84 -5.32 -0.09
C HIS A 18 13.99 -5.51 0.90
N GLU A 19 14.42 -6.76 1.10
CA GLU A 19 15.45 -7.14 2.08
C GLU A 19 15.18 -6.57 3.48
N PHE A 20 13.95 -6.74 3.93
CA PHE A 20 13.47 -6.35 5.26
C PHE A 20 13.52 -4.84 5.55
N ARG A 21 13.58 -4.01 4.51
CA ARG A 21 13.71 -2.54 4.63
C ARG A 21 12.92 -1.81 3.56
N ASP A 22 12.42 -0.64 3.94
CA ASP A 22 11.78 0.31 3.03
C ASP A 22 12.84 0.90 2.08
N GLN A 23 12.50 0.97 0.79
CA GLN A 23 13.35 1.42 -0.30
C GLN A 23 12.76 2.69 -0.92
N TYR A 24 13.36 3.84 -0.61
CA TYR A 24 12.84 5.13 -1.06
C TYR A 24 13.38 5.60 -2.42
N GLY A 25 14.44 4.98 -2.94
CA GLY A 25 15.18 5.50 -4.11
C GLY A 25 14.41 5.52 -5.44
N GLN A 26 13.41 4.65 -5.61
CA GLN A 26 12.59 4.59 -6.84
C GLN A 26 11.20 5.21 -6.65
N GLN A 27 10.92 5.74 -5.47
CA GLN A 27 9.60 6.25 -5.13
C GLN A 27 9.25 7.48 -5.99
N MET A 28 7.99 7.60 -6.40
CA MET A 28 7.55 8.82 -7.08
C MET A 28 7.66 10.03 -6.13
N ALA A 29 7.90 11.22 -6.68
CA ALA A 29 8.17 12.41 -5.89
C ALA A 29 7.00 12.78 -4.95
N GLU A 30 5.77 12.47 -5.33
CA GLU A 30 4.56 12.82 -4.58
C GLU A 30 4.41 12.02 -3.26
N TYR A 31 5.06 10.86 -3.18
CA TYR A 31 5.01 9.94 -2.02
C TYR A 31 6.27 9.96 -1.16
N HIS A 32 7.32 10.65 -1.60
CA HIS A 32 8.59 10.74 -0.87
C HIS A 32 8.41 11.14 0.59
N GLY A 33 8.90 10.30 1.50
CA GLY A 33 8.83 10.52 2.95
C GLY A 33 7.41 10.50 3.54
N ARG A 34 6.42 10.04 2.77
CA ARG A 34 5.02 9.97 3.17
C ARG A 34 4.50 8.54 3.24
N THR A 35 5.30 7.52 2.98
CA THR A 35 4.79 6.15 2.99
C THR A 35 5.66 5.20 3.80
N GLU A 36 5.00 4.25 4.45
CA GLU A 36 5.62 3.19 5.24
C GLU A 36 4.80 1.90 5.08
N LEU A 37 5.51 0.77 5.00
CA LEU A 37 4.87 -0.54 5.09
C LEU A 37 4.65 -0.92 6.56
N LEU A 38 3.42 -1.31 6.92
CA LEU A 38 3.11 -1.81 8.25
C LEU A 38 3.66 -3.23 8.44
N LYS A 39 4.79 -3.34 9.12
CA LYS A 39 5.55 -4.60 9.27
C LYS A 39 4.87 -5.60 10.20
N ASP A 40 4.10 -5.13 11.17
CA ASP A 40 3.42 -5.98 12.16
C ASP A 40 2.45 -6.96 11.52
N GLY A 41 1.83 -6.60 10.38
CA GLY A 41 0.90 -7.47 9.67
C GLY A 41 1.54 -8.52 8.76
N ILE A 42 2.85 -8.42 8.48
CA ILE A 42 3.52 -9.30 7.50
C ILE A 42 3.47 -10.77 7.93
N LEU A 43 3.58 -11.03 9.24
CA LEU A 43 3.51 -12.40 9.78
C LEU A 43 2.13 -13.04 9.60
N ASP A 44 1.08 -12.22 9.52
CA ASP A 44 -0.31 -12.63 9.31
C ASP A 44 -0.72 -12.46 7.83
N GLU A 45 0.25 -12.43 6.91
CA GLU A 45 0.05 -12.26 5.46
C GLU A 45 -0.67 -10.95 5.07
N ASN A 46 -0.69 -9.98 5.98
CA ASN A 46 -1.30 -8.67 5.76
C ASN A 46 -0.23 -7.63 5.42
N VAL A 47 -0.19 -7.26 4.15
CA VAL A 47 0.74 -6.28 3.62
C VAL A 47 0.01 -4.95 3.44
N SER A 48 0.01 -4.12 4.49
CA SER A 48 -0.70 -2.84 4.51
C SER A 48 0.24 -1.65 4.31
N LEU A 49 -0.16 -0.72 3.42
CA LEU A 49 0.53 0.55 3.18
C LEU A 49 -0.07 1.67 4.04
N GLN A 50 0.77 2.39 4.76
CA GLN A 50 0.41 3.66 5.37
C GLN A 50 0.85 4.83 4.48
N ILE A 51 -0.06 5.76 4.20
CA ILE A 51 0.25 7.04 3.55
C ILE A 51 0.00 8.17 4.56
N LEU A 52 1.04 8.92 4.88
CA LEU A 52 1.05 10.05 5.79
C LEU A 52 0.61 11.33 5.07
N ASN A 53 -0.13 12.18 5.80
CA ASN A 53 -0.63 13.46 5.31
C ASN A 53 -1.41 13.32 3.99
N ILE A 54 -2.42 12.44 3.95
CA ILE A 54 -3.25 12.15 2.76
C ILE A 54 -3.73 13.44 2.08
N ARG A 55 -3.66 13.45 0.75
CA ARG A 55 -4.07 14.54 -0.14
C ARG A 55 -5.17 14.03 -1.07
N SER A 56 -5.95 14.95 -1.65
CA SER A 56 -6.94 14.59 -2.68
C SER A 56 -6.30 13.91 -3.90
N SER A 57 -5.05 14.27 -4.24
CA SER A 57 -4.29 13.61 -5.31
C SER A 57 -3.94 12.16 -5.02
N ASP A 58 -4.03 11.72 -3.75
CA ASP A 58 -3.75 10.34 -3.38
C ASP A 58 -4.96 9.42 -3.64
N GLU A 59 -6.15 9.97 -3.93
CA GLU A 59 -7.33 9.18 -4.33
C GLU A 59 -7.03 8.32 -5.58
N GLY A 60 -7.76 7.22 -5.72
CA GLY A 60 -7.75 6.35 -6.90
C GLY A 60 -7.13 4.99 -6.64
N GLN A 61 -6.79 4.30 -7.74
CA GLN A 61 -6.34 2.91 -7.71
C GLN A 61 -4.86 2.78 -7.34
N TYR A 62 -4.55 1.70 -6.64
CA TYR A 62 -3.24 1.22 -6.26
C TYR A 62 -3.17 -0.27 -6.55
N ASN A 63 -2.01 -0.73 -6.97
CA ASN A 63 -1.68 -2.13 -7.10
C ASN A 63 -0.67 -2.50 -6.00
N CYS A 64 -0.90 -3.63 -5.35
CA CYS A 64 0.04 -4.27 -4.45
C CYS A 64 0.58 -5.52 -5.15
N PHE A 65 1.89 -5.61 -5.25
CA PHE A 65 2.60 -6.80 -5.70
C PHE A 65 3.41 -7.33 -4.52
N VAL A 66 3.27 -8.61 -4.24
CA VAL A 66 4.03 -9.31 -3.21
C VAL A 66 4.73 -10.49 -3.86
N GLN A 67 6.03 -10.61 -3.64
CA GLN A 67 6.83 -11.75 -4.11
C GLN A 67 7.59 -12.38 -2.96
N ASP A 68 7.52 -13.69 -2.82
CA ASP A 68 8.40 -14.45 -1.93
C ASP A 68 8.97 -15.68 -2.63
N GLY A 69 10.28 -15.64 -2.87
CA GLY A 69 10.97 -16.62 -3.71
C GLY A 69 10.42 -16.65 -5.14
N LEU A 70 9.80 -17.77 -5.51
CA LEU A 70 9.21 -17.99 -6.84
C LEU A 70 7.72 -17.69 -6.90
N PHE A 71 7.08 -17.46 -5.75
CA PHE A 71 5.65 -17.17 -5.66
C PHE A 71 5.42 -15.67 -5.67
N TYR A 72 4.39 -15.22 -6.38
CA TYR A 72 3.96 -13.84 -6.38
C TYR A 72 2.44 -13.75 -6.45
N GLU A 73 1.90 -12.69 -5.87
CA GLU A 73 0.48 -12.35 -5.88
C GLU A 73 0.31 -10.85 -6.12
N GLU A 74 -0.80 -10.48 -6.75
CA GLU A 74 -1.17 -9.10 -7.01
C GLU A 74 -2.59 -8.80 -6.53
N ALA A 75 -2.80 -7.61 -5.97
CA ALA A 75 -4.09 -7.12 -5.54
C ALA A 75 -4.29 -5.66 -5.95
N LEU A 76 -5.52 -5.32 -6.34
CA LEU A 76 -5.93 -3.96 -6.67
C LEU A 76 -6.77 -3.36 -5.54
N LEU A 77 -6.41 -2.16 -5.11
CA LEU A 77 -7.09 -1.40 -4.06
C LEU A 77 -7.50 -0.02 -4.58
N GLU A 78 -8.72 0.42 -4.29
CA GLU A 78 -9.16 1.80 -4.54
C GLU A 78 -9.14 2.58 -3.23
N LEU A 79 -8.33 3.64 -3.15
CA LEU A 79 -8.37 4.60 -2.06
C LEU A 79 -9.37 5.70 -2.40
N LYS A 80 -10.34 5.93 -1.53
CA LYS A 80 -11.26 7.08 -1.59
C LYS A 80 -10.91 8.08 -0.49
N VAL A 81 -10.84 9.36 -0.84
CA VAL A 81 -10.45 10.42 0.09
C VAL A 81 -11.64 11.36 0.29
N ASP A 82 -12.24 11.30 1.48
CA ASP A 82 -13.33 12.22 1.83
C ASP A 82 -12.80 13.63 2.09
N TRP A 83 -12.97 14.49 1.10
CA TRP A 83 -12.46 15.86 1.08
C TRP A 83 -13.23 16.84 1.99
N TRP A 84 -14.27 16.38 2.70
CA TRP A 84 -15.05 17.20 3.66
C TRP A 84 -14.75 16.91 5.14
N LEU A 85 -13.91 15.91 5.47
CA LEU A 85 -13.50 15.64 6.85
C LEU A 85 -12.04 16.04 7.08
N PRO A 86 -11.76 17.15 7.79
CA PRO A 86 -10.41 17.43 8.25
C PRO A 86 -10.01 16.42 9.35
N GLY A 87 -9.19 15.43 8.98
CA GLY A 87 -8.45 14.58 9.91
C GLY A 87 -9.02 13.19 10.15
N ALA A 88 -8.24 12.19 9.73
CA ALA A 88 -8.28 10.76 10.05
C ALA A 88 -9.40 9.89 9.44
N VAL A 89 -9.01 8.95 8.58
CA VAL A 89 -9.69 7.64 8.49
C VAL A 89 -8.64 6.53 8.35
N THR A 90 -8.63 5.62 9.32
CA THR A 90 -8.04 4.27 9.22
C THR A 90 -9.11 3.33 8.67
N HIS A 91 -8.88 2.69 7.52
CA HIS A 91 -9.71 1.57 7.08
C HIS A 91 -9.08 0.25 7.52
N THR A 92 -9.76 -0.46 8.43
CA THR A 92 -9.55 -1.88 8.68
C THR A 92 -10.41 -2.67 7.69
N HIS A 93 -9.80 -3.45 6.80
CA HIS A 93 -10.52 -4.35 5.93
C HIS A 93 -10.81 -5.66 6.68
N THR A 94 -12.03 -5.80 7.21
CA THR A 94 -12.50 -7.08 7.77
C THR A 94 -12.99 -7.96 6.62
N HIS A 95 -12.36 -9.11 6.42
CA HIS A 95 -12.82 -10.12 5.45
C HIS A 95 -14.26 -10.53 5.79
N PRO A 96 -15.23 -10.52 4.85
CA PRO A 96 -16.53 -11.09 5.14
C PRO A 96 -16.33 -12.59 5.33
N SER A 97 -16.68 -13.08 6.51
CA SER A 97 -16.91 -14.49 6.77
C SER A 97 -17.92 -15.02 5.74
N LEU A 98 -17.55 -16.08 5.03
CA LEU A 98 -18.47 -16.85 4.17
C LEU A 98 -19.72 -17.25 4.99
N PRO A 99 -20.95 -17.03 4.48
CA PRO A 99 -22.11 -17.71 5.02
C PRO A 99 -22.04 -19.20 4.67
N GLN A 100 -22.48 -20.04 5.61
CA GLN A 100 -22.53 -21.52 5.51
C GLN A 100 -23.21 -22.03 4.24
#